data_AF-F6HQ35-F1
#
_entry.id   AF-F6HQ35-F1
#
_cell.length_a   1.000
_cell.length_b   1.000
_cell.length_c   1.000
_cell.angle_alpha   90.00
_cell.angle_beta   90.00
_cell.angle_gamma   90.00
#
_symmetry.space_group_name_H-M   'P 1'
#
loop_
_entity.id
_entity.type
_entity.pdbx_description
1 polymer ?
#
loop_
_entity_poly.entity_id
_entity_poly.type
_entity_poly.pdbx_seq_one_letter_code
_entity_poly.pdbx_strand_id
1 'polypeptide(L)'
;MDRLVKPDVKEVEIIFKRGQKCNTTFRLTNLMHTMSVAVSLTTTNPSLFSFPQPFSILPPLSSSPITLLLSQPSDHPPLSSPNDTLLVRTAMLPTGKAHLDDLRRLFSKPGPHVFKDAAIPIFLVGPHVVDFLLLPHPKTLEIAFLLSKAISGCNGSQLTSLLRSAVVAGNADLVEALIDAGGDVNSKDSDGRSMMGLAIRGGNIDVIRLLIISDCRIDNPVDLVLHEAAAINRVDLMEVLCKGYAEIGVNSADSDGRSPLHVAAAHGHVEVLRFCLSAGGTSDAVDCNGWTPLHCAAAEGHGEAAEFLLESSWYMKYVVNKEGKTAFDLAIEKGHVNGHLLDLLRLGDVLQRAARVDDVHGMKSCLAEGATVNGRDQNGWTPLHRAAFKGRLESVKLLLSHGAQVDLVDDAGYTPLHCAVETGHVQVALCLIAHGARATVKSLKGVASFNFDCFKNHPSLVLPVHREKEQA
;
A
#
# COMPACT_ATOMS: atom_id res chain seq x y z
N MET A 1 -18.48 43.77 42.17
CA MET A 1 -18.23 43.83 40.71
C MET A 1 -16.74 43.93 40.55
N ASP A 2 -16.10 42.88 40.04
CA ASP A 2 -14.63 42.76 40.12
C ASP A 2 -13.92 43.43 38.95
N ARG A 3 -14.66 43.85 37.91
CA ARG A 3 -14.18 44.48 36.69
C ARG A 3 -15.13 45.59 36.24
N LEU A 4 -14.61 46.64 35.62
CA LEU A 4 -15.42 47.76 35.10
C LEU A 4 -16.01 47.48 33.71
N VAL A 5 -15.35 46.62 32.93
CA VAL A 5 -15.78 46.23 31.58
C VAL A 5 -15.86 44.72 31.46
N LYS A 6 -16.76 44.26 30.59
CA LYS A 6 -16.92 42.84 30.24
C LYS A 6 -16.71 42.65 28.73
N PRO A 7 -15.74 41.84 28.29
CA PRO A 7 -15.70 41.35 26.92
C PRO A 7 -16.85 40.39 26.65
N ASP A 8 -17.38 40.42 25.43
CA ASP A 8 -18.37 39.45 24.95
C ASP A 8 -17.75 38.08 24.65
N VAL A 9 -16.44 38.02 24.44
CA VAL A 9 -15.67 36.80 24.20
C VAL A 9 -14.81 36.39 25.40
N LYS A 10 -14.57 35.08 25.55
CA LYS A 10 -13.62 34.52 26.53
C LYS A 10 -12.19 34.43 26.00
N GLU A 11 -12.05 34.37 24.68
CA GLU A 11 -10.81 34.28 23.92
C GLU A 11 -11.00 35.02 22.59
N VAL A 12 -9.92 35.56 22.02
CA VAL A 12 -9.94 36.30 20.76
C VAL A 12 -9.36 35.41 19.66
N GLU A 13 -10.19 35.00 18.72
CA GLU A 13 -9.78 34.19 17.57
C GLU A 13 -9.56 35.08 16.33
N ILE A 14 -8.40 34.93 15.69
CA ILE A 14 -8.06 35.59 14.44
C ILE A 14 -7.90 34.53 13.36
N ILE A 15 -8.73 34.59 12.32
CA ILE A 15 -8.61 33.70 11.16
C ILE A 15 -7.37 34.10 10.37
N PHE A 16 -6.34 33.26 10.38
CA PHE A 16 -5.07 33.54 9.71
C PHE A 16 -5.13 33.22 8.21
N LYS A 17 -4.69 34.19 7.41
CA LYS A 17 -4.58 34.09 5.95
C LYS A 17 -3.17 34.46 5.51
N ARG A 18 -2.48 33.51 4.85
CA ARG A 18 -1.09 33.72 4.37
C ARG A 18 -1.02 34.95 3.47
N GLY A 19 -0.01 35.79 3.70
CA GLY A 19 0.23 37.01 2.92
C GLY A 19 -0.86 38.08 3.04
N GLN A 20 -1.84 37.94 3.95
CA GLN A 20 -2.94 38.90 4.11
C GLN A 20 -2.94 39.55 5.50
N LYS A 21 -3.48 40.77 5.56
CA LYS A 21 -3.76 41.44 6.84
C LYS A 21 -4.97 40.76 7.49
N CYS A 22 -4.75 40.18 8.66
CA CYS A 22 -5.79 39.48 9.41
C CYS A 22 -6.29 40.39 10.54
N ASN A 23 -7.59 40.36 10.79
CA ASN A 23 -8.20 41.09 11.89
C ASN A 23 -9.36 40.32 12.49
N THR A 24 -9.78 40.73 13.68
CA THR A 24 -10.98 40.24 14.33
C THR A 24 -11.60 41.36 15.16
N THR A 25 -12.91 41.32 15.35
CA THR A 25 -13.65 42.32 16.10
C THR A 25 -14.48 41.63 17.18
N PHE A 26 -14.38 42.15 18.40
CA PHE A 26 -15.17 41.73 19.56
C PHE A 26 -15.70 42.98 20.28
N ARG A 27 -16.57 42.85 21.27
CA ARG A 27 -17.14 43.99 22.00
C ARG A 27 -16.71 44.06 23.44
N LEU A 28 -16.44 45.27 23.92
CA LEU A 28 -16.35 45.55 25.35
C LEU A 28 -17.58 46.33 25.81
N THR A 29 -18.19 45.86 26.90
CA THR A 29 -19.36 46.47 27.51
C THR A 29 -18.99 47.10 28.85
N ASN A 30 -19.33 48.38 29.03
CA ASN A 30 -19.22 49.06 30.31
C ASN A 30 -20.31 48.54 31.25
N LEU A 31 -19.91 48.08 32.44
CA LEU A 31 -20.85 47.56 33.44
C LEU A 31 -21.38 48.65 34.39
N MET A 32 -20.83 49.86 34.34
CA MET A 32 -21.21 50.96 35.21
C MET A 32 -22.49 51.65 34.73
N HIS A 33 -23.44 51.86 35.64
CA HIS A 33 -24.73 52.51 35.36
C HIS A 33 -24.64 54.02 35.24
N THR A 34 -23.69 54.66 35.93
CA THR A 34 -23.66 56.11 36.11
C THR A 34 -22.38 56.78 35.61
N MET A 35 -21.35 56.01 35.25
CA MET A 35 -20.01 56.54 34.93
C MET A 35 -19.45 55.96 33.64
N SER A 36 -18.77 56.81 32.88
CA SER A 36 -17.95 56.36 31.75
C SER A 36 -16.68 55.67 32.25
N VAL A 37 -16.19 54.71 31.47
CA VAL A 37 -14.96 53.98 31.75
C VAL A 37 -13.94 54.26 30.67
N ALA A 38 -12.75 54.71 31.08
CA ALA A 38 -11.58 54.78 30.20
C ALA A 38 -11.00 53.36 30.04
N VAL A 39 -10.65 53.01 28.80
CA VAL A 39 -10.10 51.71 28.44
C VAL A 39 -8.76 51.90 27.73
N SER A 40 -7.75 51.11 28.12
CA SER A 40 -6.49 50.97 27.40
C SER A 40 -6.28 49.52 27.01
N LEU A 41 -5.94 49.31 25.74
CA LEU A 41 -5.72 48.01 25.12
C LEU A 41 -4.24 47.82 24.82
N THR A 42 -3.67 46.73 25.32
CA THR A 42 -2.28 46.33 25.04
C THR A 42 -2.21 44.82 24.85
N THR A 43 -1.21 44.32 24.13
CA THR A 43 -0.96 42.88 24.01
C THR A 43 0.40 42.52 24.63
N THR A 44 0.61 41.24 24.95
CA THR A 44 1.93 40.71 25.35
C THR A 44 2.98 40.92 24.28
N ASN A 45 2.59 40.79 23.00
CA ASN A 45 3.45 41.06 21.85
C ASN A 45 2.91 42.21 20.98
N PRO A 46 3.23 43.47 21.32
CA PRO A 46 2.75 44.64 20.59
C PRO A 46 3.39 44.81 19.20
N SER A 47 4.44 44.03 18.89
CA SER A 47 5.03 44.02 17.54
C SER A 47 4.16 43.25 16.55
N LEU A 48 3.52 42.16 17.01
CA LEU A 48 2.66 41.31 16.21
C LEU A 48 1.23 41.80 16.16
N PHE A 49 0.69 42.30 17.28
CA PHE A 49 -0.71 42.68 17.41
C PHE A 49 -0.86 44.17 17.66
N SER A 50 -1.76 44.83 16.93
CA SER A 50 -2.02 46.26 17.07
C SER A 50 -3.50 46.59 17.10
N PHE A 51 -3.82 47.74 17.71
CA PHE A 51 -5.16 48.30 17.75
C PHE A 51 -5.18 49.61 16.95
N PRO A 52 -6.16 49.83 16.05
CA PRO A 52 -6.33 51.13 15.39
C PRO A 52 -6.55 52.26 16.39
N GLN A 53 -7.25 51.95 17.49
CA GLN A 53 -7.55 52.87 18.57
C GLN A 53 -7.29 52.17 19.92
N PRO A 54 -6.07 52.28 20.49
CA PRO A 54 -5.69 51.60 21.74
C PRO A 54 -6.32 52.23 22.99
N PHE A 55 -6.86 53.45 22.89
CA PHE A 55 -7.54 54.15 23.98
C PHE A 55 -8.96 54.53 23.59
N SER A 56 -9.92 54.19 24.44
CA SER A 56 -11.33 54.54 24.21
C SER A 56 -12.03 54.91 25.52
N ILE A 57 -13.17 55.59 25.39
CA ILE A 57 -14.07 55.91 26.51
C ILE A 57 -15.39 55.21 26.22
N LEU A 58 -15.84 54.37 27.16
CA LEU A 58 -17.13 53.69 27.07
C LEU A 58 -18.15 54.42 27.93
N PRO A 59 -19.21 55.02 27.35
CA PRO A 59 -20.33 55.56 28.11
C PRO A 59 -20.99 54.53 29.05
N PRO A 60 -21.75 54.96 30.07
CA PRO A 60 -22.47 54.06 30.97
C PRO A 60 -23.35 53.06 30.21
N LEU A 61 -23.28 51.78 30.60
CA LEU A 61 -24.04 50.66 30.00
C LEU A 61 -23.90 50.49 28.48
N SER A 62 -22.89 51.10 27.87
CA SER A 62 -22.66 51.02 26.43
C SER A 62 -21.72 49.87 26.05
N SER A 63 -21.81 49.44 24.80
CA SER A 63 -20.98 48.37 24.23
C SER A 63 -20.34 48.87 22.92
N SER A 64 -19.02 48.85 22.85
CA SER A 64 -18.25 49.33 21.70
C SER A 64 -17.46 48.20 21.04
N PRO A 65 -17.41 48.14 19.70
CA PRO A 65 -16.59 47.19 18.98
C PRO A 65 -15.10 47.56 19.07
N ILE A 66 -14.26 46.54 19.21
CA ILE A 66 -12.81 46.66 19.27
C ILE A 66 -12.22 45.72 18.24
N THR A 67 -11.39 46.27 17.37
CA THR A 67 -10.73 45.52 16.31
C THR A 67 -9.27 45.30 16.67
N LEU A 68 -8.86 44.03 16.73
CA LEU A 68 -7.48 43.61 16.87
C LEU A 68 -6.93 43.27 15.47
N LEU A 69 -5.76 43.82 15.14
CA LEU A 69 -5.07 43.61 13.88
C LEU A 69 -3.81 42.76 14.11
N LEU A 70 -3.56 41.82 13.20
CA LEU A 70 -2.24 41.23 13.01
C LEU A 70 -1.41 42.17 12.13
N SER A 71 -0.38 42.78 12.70
CA SER A 71 0.29 43.99 12.20
C SER A 71 1.01 43.79 10.86
N GLN A 72 1.56 42.60 10.59
CA GLN A 72 2.29 42.31 9.36
C GLN A 72 1.75 41.07 8.65
N PRO A 73 1.54 41.13 7.31
CA PRO A 73 1.31 39.93 6.52
C PRO A 73 2.51 39.00 6.65
N SER A 74 2.25 37.72 6.87
CA SER A 74 3.27 36.69 7.00
C SER A 74 2.82 35.45 6.23
N ASP A 75 3.79 34.69 5.73
CA ASP A 75 3.53 33.38 5.14
C ASP A 75 3.35 32.28 6.20
N HIS A 76 3.86 32.52 7.41
CA HIS A 76 3.77 31.61 8.55
C HIS A 76 2.94 32.22 9.68
N PRO A 77 2.04 31.46 10.33
CA PRO A 77 1.32 31.94 11.50
C PRO A 77 2.30 32.14 12.67
N PRO A 78 2.35 33.33 13.30
CA PRO A 78 3.22 33.57 14.44
C PRO A 78 2.63 32.95 15.70
N LEU A 79 2.78 31.63 15.84
CA LEU A 79 2.36 30.88 17.03
C LEU A 79 3.37 31.11 18.16
N SER A 80 2.88 31.38 19.37
CA SER A 80 3.69 31.64 20.57
C SER A 80 3.38 30.64 21.68
N SER A 81 4.40 30.19 22.41
CA SER A 81 4.24 29.46 23.68
C SER A 81 5.05 30.18 24.76
N PRO A 82 4.39 30.74 25.81
CA PRO A 82 2.95 30.74 26.08
C PRO A 82 2.17 31.64 25.11
N ASN A 83 0.86 31.38 24.95
CA ASN A 83 -0.01 32.12 24.03
C ASN A 83 -0.06 33.62 24.35
N ASP A 84 -0.15 34.43 23.29
CA ASP A 84 -0.32 35.87 23.43
C ASP A 84 -1.65 36.24 24.10
N THR A 85 -1.62 37.30 24.91
CA THR A 85 -2.81 37.77 25.62
C THR A 85 -3.06 39.25 25.36
N LEU A 86 -4.34 39.57 25.17
CA LEU A 86 -4.87 40.92 25.18
C LEU A 86 -5.13 41.33 26.63
N LEU A 87 -4.50 42.43 27.05
CA LEU A 87 -4.70 43.09 28.33
C LEU A 87 -5.59 44.31 28.14
N VAL A 88 -6.76 44.28 28.78
CA VAL A 88 -7.73 45.36 28.83
C VAL A 88 -7.65 46.03 30.19
N ARG A 89 -6.98 47.19 30.22
CA ARG A 89 -6.85 48.02 31.42
C ARG A 89 -8.01 49.00 31.51
N THR A 90 -8.55 49.17 32.70
CA THR A 90 -9.72 50.04 32.90
C THR A 90 -9.54 51.01 34.05
N ALA A 91 -10.11 52.20 33.89
CA ALA A 91 -10.14 53.23 34.92
C ALA A 91 -11.47 53.98 34.86
N MET A 92 -12.04 54.31 36.02
CA MET A 92 -13.25 55.13 36.09
C MET A 92 -12.93 56.55 35.60
N LEU A 93 -13.84 57.13 34.81
CA LEU A 93 -13.71 58.49 34.28
C LEU A 93 -14.91 59.35 34.74
N PRO A 94 -14.84 59.98 35.92
CA PRO A 94 -15.97 60.73 36.50
C PRO A 94 -16.46 61.90 35.63
N THR A 95 -15.57 62.53 34.88
CA THR A 95 -15.88 63.67 34.00
C THR A 95 -16.54 63.25 32.68
N GLY A 96 -16.54 61.95 32.36
CA GLY A 96 -17.07 61.40 31.11
C GLY A 96 -16.33 61.81 29.83
N LYS A 97 -15.35 62.72 29.91
CA LYS A 97 -14.58 63.28 28.78
C LYS A 97 -13.10 63.35 29.16
N ALA A 98 -12.24 62.95 28.23
CA ALA A 98 -10.78 63.06 28.33
C ALA A 98 -10.17 63.13 26.92
N HIS A 99 -9.12 63.91 26.73
CA HIS A 99 -8.35 63.88 25.49
C HIS A 99 -7.41 62.67 25.46
N LEU A 100 -6.92 62.32 24.27
CA LEU A 100 -6.05 61.15 24.08
C LEU A 100 -4.79 61.20 24.97
N ASP A 101 -4.19 62.38 25.14
CA ASP A 101 -2.99 62.54 25.98
C ASP A 101 -3.30 62.43 27.48
N ASP A 102 -4.52 62.78 27.90
CA ASP A 102 -4.99 62.56 29.27
C ASP A 102 -5.15 61.06 29.56
N LEU A 103 -5.70 60.30 28.61
CA LEU A 103 -5.82 58.85 28.70
C LEU A 103 -4.43 58.17 28.74
N ARG A 104 -3.48 58.62 27.91
CA ARG A 104 -2.09 58.13 27.95
C ARG A 104 -1.44 58.36 29.31
N ARG A 105 -1.61 59.55 29.89
CA ARG A 105 -1.09 59.89 31.23
C ARG A 105 -1.77 59.10 32.34
N LEU A 106 -3.06 58.80 32.19
CA LEU A 106 -3.83 58.00 33.14
C LEU A 106 -3.29 56.57 33.24
N PHE A 107 -3.00 55.94 32.09
CA PHE A 107 -2.53 54.56 32.04
C PHE A 107 -1.01 54.38 32.14
N SER A 108 -0.22 55.47 32.11
CA SER A 108 1.24 55.42 32.30
C SER A 108 1.68 55.39 33.76
N LYS A 109 0.80 55.76 34.70
CA LYS A 109 1.06 55.73 36.14
C LYS A 109 0.35 54.52 36.76
N PRO A 110 1.06 53.61 37.45
CA PRO A 110 0.41 52.55 38.20
C PRO A 110 -0.34 53.17 39.38
N GLY A 111 -1.66 53.32 39.24
CA GLY A 111 -2.55 53.77 40.30
C GLY A 111 -3.08 52.59 41.14
N PRO A 112 -3.80 52.85 42.24
CA PRO A 112 -4.46 51.78 42.98
C PRO A 112 -5.55 51.14 42.10
N HIS A 113 -5.28 49.94 41.59
CA HIS A 113 -6.22 49.16 40.78
C HIS A 113 -7.30 48.54 41.69
N VAL A 114 -8.34 49.31 42.00
CA VAL A 114 -9.49 48.82 42.78
C VAL A 114 -10.26 47.72 42.02
N PHE A 115 -10.22 47.75 40.69
CA PHE A 115 -10.85 46.78 39.81
C PHE A 115 -9.81 45.98 39.04
N LYS A 116 -10.09 44.69 38.80
CA LYS A 116 -9.20 43.80 38.05
C LYS A 116 -9.26 44.11 36.55
N ASP A 117 -8.10 44.13 35.92
CA ASP A 117 -8.00 44.17 34.46
C ASP A 117 -8.50 42.84 33.85
N ALA A 118 -8.91 42.88 32.59
CA ALA A 118 -9.26 41.66 31.84
C ALA A 118 -8.06 41.23 30.99
N ALA A 119 -7.65 39.97 31.16
CA ALA A 119 -6.71 39.29 30.27
C ALA A 119 -7.51 38.30 29.40
N ILE A 120 -7.34 38.37 28.10
CA ILE A 120 -8.07 37.56 27.12
C ILE A 120 -7.03 36.89 26.21
N PRO A 121 -6.94 35.56 26.15
CA PRO A 121 -5.98 34.88 25.27
C PRO A 121 -6.32 35.12 23.80
N ILE A 122 -5.29 35.19 22.96
CA ILE A 122 -5.37 35.37 21.52
C ILE A 122 -4.97 34.06 20.85
N PHE A 123 -5.80 33.58 19.92
CA PHE A 123 -5.56 32.37 19.14
C PHE A 123 -5.60 32.68 17.64
N LEU A 124 -4.65 32.10 16.91
CA LEU A 124 -4.70 32.05 15.45
C LEU A 124 -5.44 30.78 15.03
N VAL A 125 -6.46 30.94 14.20
CA VAL A 125 -7.31 29.83 13.76
C VAL A 125 -7.47 29.80 12.25
N GLY A 126 -8.05 28.72 11.72
CA GLY A 126 -8.35 28.55 10.30
C GLY A 126 -7.37 27.65 9.54
N PRO A 127 -7.63 27.42 8.25
CA PRO A 127 -7.02 26.33 7.50
C PRO A 127 -5.51 26.47 7.34
N HIS A 128 -5.00 27.69 7.14
CA HIS A 128 -3.55 27.89 6.99
C HIS A 128 -2.76 27.67 8.28
N VAL A 129 -3.42 27.76 9.44
CA VAL A 129 -2.82 27.38 10.73
C VAL A 129 -2.74 25.86 10.82
N VAL A 130 -3.81 25.16 10.44
CA VAL A 130 -3.81 23.70 10.34
C VAL A 130 -2.72 23.20 9.39
N ASP A 131 -2.62 23.77 8.19
CA ASP A 131 -1.58 23.45 7.20
C ASP A 131 -0.16 23.68 7.72
N PHE A 132 0.03 24.71 8.57
CA PHE A 132 1.34 24.97 9.16
C PHE A 132 1.68 23.96 10.25
N LEU A 133 0.70 23.64 11.11
CA LEU A 133 0.85 22.62 12.16
C LEU A 133 1.05 21.21 11.58
N LEU A 134 0.69 21.00 10.31
CA LEU A 134 0.88 19.78 9.55
C LEU A 134 2.32 19.56 9.05
N LEU A 135 3.17 20.58 9.06
CA LEU A 135 4.57 20.42 8.68
C LEU A 135 5.29 19.53 9.72
N PRO A 136 6.28 18.71 9.30
CA PRO A 136 6.94 17.77 10.19
C PRO A 136 7.67 18.52 11.31
N HIS A 137 7.03 18.57 12.49
CA HIS A 137 7.53 19.19 13.70
C HIS A 137 7.47 18.12 14.81
N PRO A 138 8.36 18.18 15.82
CA PRO A 138 8.26 17.27 16.96
C PRO A 138 6.90 17.43 17.64
N LYS A 139 6.09 16.37 17.64
CA LYS A 139 4.75 16.34 18.25
C LYS A 139 4.86 16.63 19.76
N THR A 140 4.45 17.82 20.19
CA THR A 140 4.30 18.19 21.61
C THR A 140 2.82 18.24 22.00
N LEU A 141 2.50 18.09 23.29
CA LEU A 141 1.12 18.13 23.81
C LEU A 141 0.39 19.45 23.47
N GLU A 142 1.13 20.55 23.25
CA GLU A 142 0.57 21.84 22.82
C GLU A 142 0.00 21.80 21.40
N ILE A 143 0.55 20.98 20.50
CA ILE A 143 0.12 20.94 19.10
C ILE A 143 -1.30 20.39 18.99
N ALA A 144 -1.67 19.38 19.77
CA ALA A 144 -3.03 18.83 19.75
C ALA A 144 -4.07 19.87 20.19
N PHE A 145 -3.76 20.65 21.24
CA PHE A 145 -4.62 21.74 21.69
C PHE A 145 -4.73 22.85 20.63
N LEU A 146 -3.59 23.30 20.09
CA LEU A 146 -3.55 24.32 19.04
C LEU A 146 -4.28 23.87 17.77
N LEU A 147 -4.19 22.58 17.42
CA LEU A 147 -4.89 22.01 16.29
C LEU A 147 -6.41 22.04 16.48
N SER A 148 -6.91 21.62 17.65
CA SER A 148 -8.34 21.69 17.96
C SER A 148 -8.91 23.11 17.85
N LYS A 149 -8.11 24.12 18.26
CA LYS A 149 -8.43 25.54 18.10
C LYS A 149 -8.32 26.02 16.67
N ALA A 150 -7.31 25.57 15.93
CA ALA A 150 -7.16 25.93 14.53
C ALA A 150 -8.35 25.45 13.69
N ILE A 151 -8.84 24.24 13.98
CA ILE A 151 -9.98 23.60 13.34
C ILE A 151 -11.30 24.35 13.62
N SER A 152 -11.51 24.93 14.81
CA SER A 152 -12.75 25.67 15.12
C SER A 152 -12.98 26.89 14.21
N GLY A 153 -11.91 27.46 13.66
CA GLY A 153 -11.97 28.56 12.70
C GLY A 153 -12.21 28.15 11.24
N CYS A 154 -12.42 26.87 10.95
CA CYS A 154 -12.64 26.36 9.61
C CYS A 154 -14.13 26.20 9.30
N ASN A 155 -14.53 26.50 8.06
CA ASN A 155 -15.86 26.15 7.55
C ASN A 155 -15.87 24.70 7.01
N GLY A 156 -17.06 24.14 6.76
CA GLY A 156 -17.21 22.76 6.29
C GLY A 156 -16.40 22.41 5.03
N SER A 157 -16.33 23.33 4.06
CA SER A 157 -15.53 23.10 2.83
C SER A 157 -14.03 23.06 3.10
N GLN A 158 -13.55 23.88 4.04
CA GLN A 158 -12.15 23.92 4.45
C GLN A 158 -11.79 22.67 5.25
N LEU A 159 -12.65 22.26 6.19
CA LEU A 159 -12.49 21.01 6.94
C LEU A 159 -12.38 19.81 6.01
N THR A 160 -13.27 19.75 5.01
CA THR A 160 -13.28 18.68 4.01
C THR A 160 -12.01 18.69 3.14
N SER A 161 -11.51 19.85 2.75
CA SER A 161 -10.24 19.97 2.02
C SER A 161 -9.04 19.53 2.86
N LEU A 162 -8.99 19.93 4.13
CA LEU A 162 -7.95 19.53 5.07
C LEU A 162 -8.00 18.03 5.35
N LEU A 163 -9.21 17.48 5.47
CA LEU A 163 -9.43 16.05 5.68
C LEU A 163 -8.83 15.25 4.52
N ARG A 164 -9.06 15.70 3.28
CA ARG A 164 -8.45 15.09 2.09
C ARG A 164 -6.92 15.06 2.20
N SER A 165 -6.31 16.19 2.53
CA SER A 165 -4.85 16.28 2.69
C SER A 165 -4.33 15.38 3.81
N ALA A 166 -5.05 15.30 4.93
CA ALA A 166 -4.71 14.45 6.08
C ALA A 166 -4.78 12.96 5.74
N VAL A 167 -5.79 12.56 4.96
CA VAL A 167 -5.97 11.19 4.45
C VAL A 167 -4.81 10.81 3.54
N VAL A 168 -4.46 11.66 2.58
CA VAL A 168 -3.32 11.40 1.66
C VAL A 168 -1.99 11.35 2.41
N ALA A 169 -1.80 12.20 3.42
CA ALA A 169 -0.61 12.19 4.27
C ALA A 169 -0.56 11.00 5.24
N GLY A 170 -1.67 10.26 5.42
CA GLY A 170 -1.74 9.14 6.35
C GLY A 170 -1.70 9.55 7.82
N ASN A 171 -2.22 10.73 8.19
CA ASN A 171 -2.18 11.21 9.59
C ASN A 171 -3.50 10.91 10.32
N ALA A 172 -3.57 9.73 10.96
CA ALA A 172 -4.80 9.24 11.62
C ALA A 172 -5.34 10.19 12.70
N ASP A 173 -4.48 10.71 13.57
CA ASP A 173 -4.88 11.64 14.65
C ASP A 173 -5.64 12.87 14.11
N LEU A 174 -5.16 13.41 12.99
CA LEU A 174 -5.77 14.57 12.35
C LEU A 174 -7.04 14.21 11.59
N VAL A 175 -7.05 13.05 10.92
CA VAL A 175 -8.24 12.55 10.24
C VAL A 175 -9.39 12.43 11.24
N GLU A 176 -9.15 11.81 12.40
CA GLU A 176 -10.13 11.72 13.49
C GLU A 176 -10.62 13.11 13.92
N ALA A 177 -9.71 14.03 14.25
CA ALA A 177 -10.07 15.39 14.68
C ALA A 177 -10.88 16.18 13.63
N LEU A 178 -10.60 16.00 12.34
CA LEU A 178 -11.31 16.68 11.26
C LEU A 178 -12.68 16.07 10.98
N ILE A 179 -12.83 14.75 11.14
CA ILE A 179 -14.13 14.06 11.07
C ILE A 179 -15.02 14.52 12.22
N ASP A 180 -14.50 14.54 13.45
CA ASP A 180 -15.21 15.00 14.64
C ASP A 180 -15.66 16.47 14.52
N ALA A 181 -14.87 17.29 13.83
CA ALA A 181 -15.21 18.68 13.54
C ALA A 181 -16.26 18.87 12.43
N GLY A 182 -16.68 17.80 11.76
CA GLY A 182 -17.70 17.82 10.70
C GLY A 182 -17.14 17.90 9.28
N GLY A 183 -15.91 17.45 9.05
CA GLY A 183 -15.37 17.25 7.70
C GLY A 183 -16.13 16.15 6.95
N ASP A 184 -16.45 16.38 5.67
CA ASP A 184 -17.23 15.42 4.89
C ASP A 184 -16.36 14.27 4.35
N VAL A 185 -16.47 13.11 5.01
CA VAL A 185 -15.79 11.85 4.61
C VAL A 185 -16.25 11.33 3.26
N ASN A 186 -17.45 11.71 2.80
CA ASN A 186 -18.03 11.25 1.53
C ASN A 186 -17.79 12.21 0.36
N SER A 187 -17.01 13.25 0.60
CA SER A 187 -16.59 14.15 -0.46
C SER A 187 -15.66 13.45 -1.45
N LYS A 188 -15.79 13.81 -2.71
CA LYS A 188 -14.97 13.30 -3.81
C LYS A 188 -13.90 14.31 -4.20
N ASP A 189 -12.81 13.84 -4.80
CA ASP A 189 -11.80 14.71 -5.42
C ASP A 189 -12.24 15.17 -6.83
N SER A 190 -11.36 15.87 -7.54
CA SER A 190 -11.62 16.32 -8.92
C SER A 190 -11.77 15.18 -9.92
N ASP A 191 -11.20 14.03 -9.63
CA ASP A 191 -11.26 12.82 -10.46
C ASP A 191 -12.47 11.94 -10.09
N GLY A 192 -13.26 12.34 -9.09
CA GLY A 192 -14.41 11.61 -8.58
C GLY A 192 -14.07 10.51 -7.56
N ARG A 193 -12.81 10.39 -7.12
CA ARG A 193 -12.38 9.39 -6.14
C ARG A 193 -12.89 9.74 -4.75
N SER A 194 -13.25 8.72 -3.98
CA SER A 194 -13.60 8.86 -2.57
C SER A 194 -12.35 9.07 -1.69
N MET A 195 -12.58 9.47 -0.44
CA MET A 195 -11.53 9.49 0.58
C MET A 195 -10.87 8.13 0.76
N MET A 196 -11.62 7.04 0.60
CA MET A 196 -11.08 5.68 0.72
C MET A 196 -10.07 5.37 -0.38
N GLY A 197 -10.37 5.71 -1.64
CA GLY A 197 -9.44 5.54 -2.76
C GLY A 197 -8.12 6.30 -2.55
N LEU A 198 -8.20 7.51 -1.98
CA LEU A 198 -7.01 8.29 -1.61
C LEU A 198 -6.23 7.67 -0.43
N ALA A 199 -6.93 7.14 0.57
CA ALA A 199 -6.33 6.53 1.75
C ALA A 199 -5.49 5.27 1.40
N ILE A 200 -5.98 4.45 0.47
CA ILE A 200 -5.29 3.22 0.06
C ILE A 200 -3.94 3.51 -0.57
N ARG A 201 -3.84 4.58 -1.37
CA ARG A 201 -2.56 5.04 -1.94
C ARG A 201 -1.60 5.55 -0.86
N GLY A 202 -2.12 6.16 0.21
CA GLY A 202 -1.34 6.52 1.39
C GLY A 202 -0.89 5.31 2.22
N GLY A 203 -1.59 4.17 2.11
CA GLY A 203 -1.20 2.89 2.71
C GLY A 203 -1.30 2.82 4.23
N ASN A 204 -1.90 3.82 4.89
CA ASN A 204 -2.06 3.85 6.35
C ASN A 204 -3.35 3.14 6.78
N ILE A 205 -3.20 2.03 7.51
CA ILE A 205 -4.31 1.18 7.97
C ILE A 205 -5.23 1.93 8.94
N ASP A 206 -4.68 2.75 9.84
CA ASP A 206 -5.45 3.43 10.88
C ASP A 206 -6.40 4.46 10.27
N VAL A 207 -5.94 5.17 9.23
CA VAL A 207 -6.80 6.07 8.44
C VAL A 207 -7.93 5.29 7.76
N ILE A 208 -7.64 4.13 7.16
CA ILE A 208 -8.66 3.29 6.52
C ILE A 208 -9.69 2.79 7.53
N ARG A 209 -9.26 2.36 8.72
CA ARG A 209 -10.16 1.95 9.81
C ARG A 209 -11.05 3.10 10.26
N LEU A 210 -10.50 4.30 10.44
CA LEU A 210 -11.27 5.49 10.80
C LEU A 210 -12.33 5.82 9.74
N LEU A 211 -11.98 5.75 8.46
CA LEU A 211 -12.93 5.98 7.37
C LEU A 211 -14.04 4.92 7.30
N ILE A 212 -13.72 3.65 7.58
CA ILE A 212 -14.73 2.58 7.69
C ILE A 212 -15.70 2.86 8.85
N ILE A 213 -15.17 3.18 10.04
CA ILE A 213 -15.98 3.48 11.23
C ILE A 213 -16.88 4.71 11.00
N SER A 214 -16.41 5.65 10.18
CA SER A 214 -17.13 6.88 9.83
C SER A 214 -18.12 6.71 8.67
N ASP A 215 -18.46 5.47 8.28
CA ASP A 215 -19.36 5.16 7.17
C ASP A 215 -18.97 5.82 5.83
N CYS A 216 -17.68 5.89 5.53
CA CYS A 216 -17.19 6.37 4.23
C CYS A 216 -17.73 5.47 3.11
N ARG A 217 -18.43 6.05 2.15
CA ARG A 217 -18.94 5.34 0.97
C ARG A 217 -17.82 5.16 -0.04
N ILE A 218 -17.72 3.96 -0.58
CA ILE A 218 -16.80 3.63 -1.66
C ILE A 218 -17.57 3.68 -2.97
N ASP A 219 -16.97 4.28 -3.99
CA ASP A 219 -17.44 4.21 -5.36
C ASP A 219 -16.54 3.23 -6.12
N ASN A 220 -16.81 1.93 -5.96
CA ASN A 220 -15.90 0.87 -6.41
C ASN A 220 -15.51 0.96 -7.91
N PRO A 221 -16.40 1.33 -8.85
CA PRO A 221 -16.03 1.57 -10.25
C PRO A 221 -14.96 2.64 -10.47
N VAL A 222 -14.86 3.63 -9.57
CA VAL A 222 -13.90 4.74 -9.64
C VAL A 222 -12.69 4.49 -8.75
N ASP A 223 -12.93 4.01 -7.53
CA ASP A 223 -11.89 3.86 -6.51
C ASP A 223 -11.01 2.62 -6.73
N LEU A 224 -11.57 1.56 -7.31
CA LEU A 224 -10.87 0.30 -7.59
C LEU A 224 -10.03 -0.18 -6.41
N VAL A 225 -10.62 -0.12 -5.21
CA VAL A 225 -9.92 -0.21 -3.93
C VAL A 225 -9.09 -1.48 -3.78
N LEU A 226 -9.61 -2.62 -4.26
CA LEU A 226 -8.87 -3.89 -4.23
C LEU A 226 -7.81 -3.99 -5.31
N HIS A 227 -8.00 -3.37 -6.48
CA HIS A 227 -6.99 -3.34 -7.53
C HIS A 227 -5.78 -2.51 -7.10
N GLU A 228 -6.02 -1.34 -6.51
CA GLU A 228 -4.96 -0.49 -5.97
C GLU A 228 -4.23 -1.19 -4.83
N ALA A 229 -4.96 -1.78 -3.87
CA ALA A 229 -4.36 -2.57 -2.79
C ALA A 229 -3.55 -3.78 -3.30
N ALA A 230 -4.01 -4.43 -4.37
CA ALA A 230 -3.30 -5.51 -5.05
C ALA A 230 -2.02 -5.01 -5.72
N ALA A 231 -2.07 -3.87 -6.42
CA ALA A 231 -0.90 -3.29 -7.09
C ALA A 231 0.24 -2.93 -6.11
N ILE A 232 -0.11 -2.41 -4.93
CA ILE A 232 0.87 -2.04 -3.88
C ILE A 232 1.31 -3.20 -2.98
N ASN A 233 0.85 -4.43 -3.25
CA ASN A 233 1.16 -5.64 -2.47
C ASN A 233 0.78 -5.55 -0.98
N ARG A 234 -0.43 -5.06 -0.68
CA ARG A 234 -0.89 -4.85 0.70
C ARG A 234 -2.10 -5.71 1.06
N VAL A 235 -1.83 -6.98 1.38
CA VAL A 235 -2.85 -7.96 1.82
C VAL A 235 -3.60 -7.50 3.07
N ASP A 236 -2.90 -6.84 3.99
CA ASP A 236 -3.47 -6.25 5.21
C ASP A 236 -4.57 -5.22 4.91
N LEU A 237 -4.41 -4.40 3.87
CA LEU A 237 -5.43 -3.46 3.41
C LEU A 237 -6.61 -4.19 2.80
N MET A 238 -6.36 -5.20 1.96
CA MET A 238 -7.43 -6.00 1.35
C MET A 238 -8.28 -6.71 2.39
N GLU A 239 -7.66 -7.26 3.44
CA GLU A 239 -8.36 -7.86 4.56
C GLU A 239 -9.27 -6.87 5.29
N VAL A 240 -8.77 -5.68 5.60
CA VAL A 240 -9.54 -4.65 6.30
C VAL A 240 -10.72 -4.18 5.44
N LEU A 241 -10.51 -3.99 4.14
CA LEU A 241 -11.55 -3.58 3.21
C LEU A 241 -12.63 -4.66 3.06
N CYS A 242 -12.25 -5.93 2.87
CA CYS A 242 -13.21 -7.04 2.73
C CYS A 242 -14.01 -7.27 4.02
N LYS A 243 -13.42 -7.04 5.19
CA LYS A 243 -14.13 -7.11 6.49
C LYS A 243 -15.03 -5.89 6.73
N GLY A 244 -14.60 -4.71 6.28
CA GLY A 244 -15.32 -3.45 6.46
C GLY A 244 -16.51 -3.25 5.53
N TYR A 245 -16.46 -3.82 4.32
CA TYR A 245 -17.51 -3.64 3.31
C TYR A 245 -17.93 -4.98 2.70
N ALA A 246 -19.16 -5.40 3.00
CA ALA A 246 -19.71 -6.66 2.49
C ALA A 246 -19.93 -6.68 0.97
N GLU A 247 -20.05 -5.51 0.33
CA GLU A 247 -20.32 -5.38 -1.10
C GLU A 247 -19.06 -5.41 -1.98
N ILE A 248 -17.86 -5.35 -1.39
CA ILE A 248 -16.62 -5.40 -2.18
C ILE A 248 -16.40 -6.83 -2.68
N GLY A 249 -16.58 -7.02 -3.99
CA GLY A 249 -16.28 -8.29 -4.64
C GLY A 249 -14.81 -8.42 -5.00
N VAL A 250 -14.15 -9.50 -4.57
CA VAL A 250 -12.77 -9.84 -4.98
C VAL A 250 -12.62 -10.12 -6.48
N ASN A 251 -13.75 -10.32 -7.17
CA ASN A 251 -13.83 -10.50 -8.63
C ASN A 251 -14.33 -9.23 -9.36
N SER A 252 -14.41 -8.09 -8.68
CA SER A 252 -14.81 -6.83 -9.32
C SER A 252 -13.85 -6.50 -10.45
N ALA A 253 -14.39 -6.14 -11.61
CA ALA A 253 -13.60 -5.81 -12.78
C ALA A 253 -13.39 -4.29 -12.89
N ASP A 254 -12.21 -3.87 -13.34
CA ASP A 254 -11.93 -2.48 -13.73
C ASP A 254 -12.49 -2.19 -15.14
N SER A 255 -12.18 -1.00 -15.69
CA SER A 255 -12.60 -0.60 -17.03
C SER A 255 -12.07 -1.51 -18.15
N ASP A 256 -10.95 -2.19 -17.91
CA ASP A 256 -10.35 -3.14 -18.84
C ASP A 256 -10.84 -4.57 -18.61
N GLY A 257 -11.79 -4.79 -17.70
CA GLY A 257 -12.29 -6.12 -17.35
C GLY A 257 -11.36 -6.88 -16.40
N ARG A 258 -10.30 -6.26 -15.88
CA ARG A 258 -9.31 -6.92 -15.02
C ARG A 258 -9.83 -6.99 -13.60
N SER A 259 -9.66 -8.13 -12.94
CA SER A 259 -9.88 -8.28 -11.50
C SER A 259 -8.62 -7.91 -10.69
N PRO A 260 -8.71 -7.74 -9.36
CA PRO A 260 -7.53 -7.59 -8.49
C PRO A 260 -6.50 -8.72 -8.68
N LEU A 261 -6.95 -9.93 -9.05
CA LEU A 261 -6.08 -11.07 -9.33
C LEU A 261 -5.24 -10.85 -10.60
N HIS A 262 -5.78 -10.22 -11.64
CA HIS A 262 -5.02 -9.84 -12.84
C HIS A 262 -3.94 -8.82 -12.50
N VAL A 263 -4.29 -7.81 -11.70
CA VAL A 263 -3.36 -6.76 -11.26
C VAL A 263 -2.23 -7.36 -10.42
N ALA A 264 -2.57 -8.21 -9.44
CA ALA A 264 -1.58 -8.91 -8.63
C ALA A 264 -0.64 -9.79 -9.48
N ALA A 265 -1.17 -10.48 -10.49
CA ALA A 265 -0.38 -11.31 -11.39
C ALA A 265 0.56 -10.48 -12.27
N ALA A 266 0.08 -9.35 -12.81
CA ALA A 266 0.87 -8.41 -13.60
C ALA A 266 2.02 -7.77 -12.80
N HIS A 267 1.93 -7.72 -11.47
CA HIS A 267 2.98 -7.22 -10.60
C HIS A 267 3.78 -8.32 -9.87
N GLY A 268 3.41 -9.60 -10.05
CA GLY A 268 4.10 -10.73 -9.44
C GLY A 268 3.84 -10.94 -7.95
N HIS A 269 2.76 -10.38 -7.40
CA HIS A 269 2.47 -10.39 -5.96
C HIS A 269 1.79 -11.68 -5.51
N VAL A 270 2.57 -12.73 -5.26
CA VAL A 270 2.08 -14.08 -4.91
C VAL A 270 1.19 -14.09 -3.66
N GLU A 271 1.51 -13.31 -2.63
CA GLU A 271 0.71 -13.28 -1.40
C GLU A 271 -0.67 -12.63 -1.62
N VAL A 272 -0.76 -11.64 -2.51
CA VAL A 272 -2.05 -11.10 -2.94
C VAL A 272 -2.83 -12.10 -3.79
N LEU A 273 -2.16 -12.83 -4.69
CA LEU A 273 -2.79 -13.89 -5.46
C LEU A 273 -3.41 -14.95 -4.53
N ARG A 274 -2.64 -15.38 -3.52
CA ARG A 274 -3.07 -16.34 -2.49
C ARG A 274 -4.29 -15.82 -1.73
N PHE A 275 -4.25 -14.59 -1.26
CA PHE A 275 -5.37 -13.95 -0.59
C PHE A 275 -6.62 -13.92 -1.47
N CYS A 276 -6.52 -13.39 -2.69
CA CYS A 276 -7.65 -13.29 -3.62
C CYS A 276 -8.29 -14.65 -3.89
N LEU A 277 -7.50 -15.70 -4.16
CA LEU A 277 -8.03 -17.05 -4.40
C LEU A 277 -8.71 -17.62 -3.15
N SER A 278 -8.09 -17.45 -1.97
CA SER A 278 -8.71 -17.89 -0.70
C SER A 278 -10.04 -17.17 -0.41
N ALA A 279 -10.19 -15.94 -0.91
CA ALA A 279 -11.39 -15.13 -0.75
C ALA A 279 -12.46 -15.39 -1.83
N GLY A 280 -12.26 -16.40 -2.70
CA GLY A 280 -13.19 -16.77 -3.78
C GLY A 280 -12.88 -16.13 -5.13
N GLY A 281 -11.64 -15.67 -5.33
CA GLY A 281 -11.14 -15.15 -6.59
C GLY A 281 -11.15 -16.21 -7.70
N THR A 282 -11.54 -15.83 -8.91
CA THR A 282 -11.55 -16.70 -10.09
C THR A 282 -10.22 -16.60 -10.85
N SER A 283 -9.40 -17.66 -10.79
CA SER A 283 -8.10 -17.72 -11.48
C SER A 283 -8.19 -17.76 -13.01
N ASP A 284 -9.34 -18.15 -13.56
CA ASP A 284 -9.64 -18.27 -14.98
C ASP A 284 -10.48 -17.11 -15.54
N ALA A 285 -10.73 -16.07 -14.74
CA ALA A 285 -11.35 -14.85 -15.24
C ALA A 285 -10.53 -14.27 -16.39
N VAL A 286 -11.24 -13.68 -17.35
CA VAL A 286 -10.63 -13.06 -18.53
C VAL A 286 -10.98 -11.58 -18.58
N ASP A 287 -10.00 -10.76 -18.93
CA ASP A 287 -10.18 -9.34 -19.16
C ASP A 287 -10.80 -9.02 -20.55
N CYS A 288 -10.87 -7.74 -20.92
CA CYS A 288 -11.42 -7.30 -22.19
C CYS A 288 -10.64 -7.80 -23.43
N ASN A 289 -9.37 -8.21 -23.28
CA ASN A 289 -8.53 -8.78 -24.33
C ASN A 289 -8.54 -10.32 -24.30
N GLY A 290 -9.29 -10.93 -23.40
CA GLY A 290 -9.27 -12.37 -23.18
C GLY A 290 -8.05 -12.85 -22.40
N TRP A 291 -7.32 -11.95 -21.74
CA TRP A 291 -6.17 -12.31 -20.91
C TRP A 291 -6.65 -12.84 -19.58
N THR A 292 -6.08 -13.97 -19.16
CA THR A 292 -6.19 -14.48 -17.78
C THR A 292 -5.10 -13.88 -16.89
N PRO A 293 -5.18 -14.00 -15.56
CA PRO A 293 -4.07 -13.64 -14.68
C PRO A 293 -2.74 -14.29 -15.09
N LEU A 294 -2.77 -15.52 -15.61
CA LEU A 294 -1.55 -16.18 -16.10
C LEU A 294 -0.95 -15.48 -17.33
N HIS A 295 -1.79 -14.96 -18.24
CA HIS A 295 -1.30 -14.14 -19.36
C HIS A 295 -0.61 -12.88 -18.84
N CYS A 296 -1.19 -12.21 -17.83
CA CYS A 296 -0.58 -11.04 -17.20
C CYS A 296 0.78 -11.37 -16.55
N ALA A 297 0.85 -12.42 -15.73
CA ALA A 297 2.10 -12.84 -15.08
C ALA A 297 3.19 -13.19 -16.12
N ALA A 298 2.82 -13.92 -17.17
CA ALA A 298 3.76 -14.33 -18.21
C ALA A 298 4.24 -13.16 -19.09
N ALA A 299 3.34 -12.24 -19.44
CA ALA A 299 3.66 -11.05 -20.22
C ALA A 299 4.58 -10.07 -19.48
N GLU A 300 4.54 -10.06 -18.14
CA GLU A 300 5.42 -9.25 -17.28
C GLU A 300 6.61 -10.04 -16.70
N GLY A 301 6.72 -11.34 -17.01
CA GLY A 301 7.89 -12.16 -16.68
C GLY A 301 7.92 -12.68 -15.23
N HIS A 302 6.80 -12.67 -14.52
CA HIS A 302 6.70 -13.08 -13.12
C HIS A 302 6.56 -14.61 -12.97
N GLY A 303 7.71 -15.30 -12.97
CA GLY A 303 7.81 -16.77 -12.83
C GLY A 303 7.08 -17.35 -11.62
N GLU A 304 7.33 -16.82 -10.42
CA GLU A 304 6.74 -17.31 -9.17
C GLU A 304 5.20 -17.16 -9.15
N ALA A 305 4.69 -16.04 -9.68
CA ALA A 305 3.25 -15.83 -9.84
C ALA A 305 2.64 -16.80 -10.87
N ALA A 306 3.34 -17.04 -11.99
CA ALA A 306 2.91 -18.01 -12.98
C ALA A 306 2.88 -19.44 -12.41
N GLU A 307 3.88 -19.82 -11.61
CA GLU A 307 3.95 -21.11 -10.92
C GLU A 307 2.77 -21.27 -9.98
N PHE A 308 2.55 -20.29 -9.10
CA PHE A 308 1.42 -20.29 -8.17
C PHE A 308 0.05 -20.40 -8.86
N LEU A 309 -0.14 -19.70 -9.98
CA LEU A 309 -1.38 -19.77 -10.77
C LEU A 309 -1.56 -21.16 -11.42
N LEU A 310 -0.48 -21.81 -11.86
CA LEU A 310 -0.53 -23.14 -12.45
C LEU A 310 -0.72 -24.25 -11.43
N GLU A 311 -0.21 -24.09 -10.20
CA GLU A 311 -0.55 -24.97 -9.07
C GLU A 311 -2.06 -24.97 -8.81
N SER A 312 -2.69 -23.81 -8.95
CA SER A 312 -4.13 -23.67 -8.81
C SER A 312 -4.90 -24.32 -9.96
N SER A 313 -4.37 -24.23 -11.19
CA SER A 313 -4.99 -24.79 -12.38
C SER A 313 -4.02 -24.96 -13.56
N TRP A 314 -3.53 -26.19 -13.75
CA TRP A 314 -2.50 -26.48 -14.76
C TRP A 314 -2.97 -26.27 -16.21
N TYR A 315 -4.28 -26.38 -16.49
CA TYR A 315 -4.80 -26.26 -17.86
C TYR A 315 -4.70 -24.83 -18.41
N MET A 316 -4.52 -23.84 -17.52
CA MET A 316 -4.45 -22.42 -17.87
C MET A 316 -3.34 -22.09 -18.87
N LYS A 317 -2.24 -22.86 -18.86
CA LYS A 317 -1.12 -22.63 -19.78
C LYS A 317 -1.49 -22.80 -21.26
N TYR A 318 -2.63 -23.41 -21.58
CA TYR A 318 -3.11 -23.58 -22.96
C TYR A 318 -4.25 -22.64 -23.35
N VAL A 319 -4.75 -21.82 -22.41
CA VAL A 319 -5.78 -20.82 -22.74
C VAL A 319 -5.17 -19.80 -23.68
N VAL A 320 -5.96 -19.37 -24.67
CA VAL A 320 -5.57 -18.34 -25.64
C VAL A 320 -6.41 -17.10 -25.44
N ASN A 321 -5.77 -15.95 -25.60
CA ASN A 321 -6.45 -14.66 -25.60
C ASN A 321 -7.16 -14.37 -26.95
N LYS A 322 -7.72 -13.16 -27.12
CA LYS A 322 -8.41 -12.77 -28.37
C LYS A 322 -7.50 -12.72 -29.60
N GLU A 323 -6.20 -12.57 -29.42
CA GLU A 323 -5.21 -12.67 -30.51
C GLU A 323 -4.79 -14.12 -30.81
N GLY A 324 -5.34 -15.11 -30.10
CA GLY A 324 -4.97 -16.52 -30.25
C GLY A 324 -3.63 -16.87 -29.60
N LYS A 325 -3.12 -16.03 -28.70
CA LYS A 325 -1.82 -16.21 -28.02
C LYS A 325 -2.02 -16.83 -26.65
N THR A 326 -1.19 -17.81 -26.32
CA THR A 326 -1.08 -18.37 -24.97
C THR A 326 -0.19 -17.49 -24.09
N ALA A 327 -0.21 -17.73 -22.77
CA ALA A 327 0.74 -17.12 -21.83
C ALA A 327 2.21 -17.34 -22.24
N PHE A 328 2.54 -18.51 -22.81
CA PHE A 328 3.87 -18.78 -23.36
C PHE A 328 4.22 -17.86 -24.52
N ASP A 329 3.30 -17.68 -25.47
CA ASP A 329 3.55 -16.84 -26.65
C ASP A 329 3.76 -15.37 -26.25
N LEU A 330 3.01 -14.88 -25.25
CA LEU A 330 3.20 -13.54 -24.69
C LEU A 330 4.54 -13.37 -23.97
N ALA A 331 4.98 -14.37 -23.19
CA ALA A 331 6.28 -14.32 -22.53
C ALA A 331 7.43 -14.16 -23.54
N ILE A 332 7.39 -14.93 -24.63
CA ILE A 332 8.37 -14.84 -25.72
C ILE A 332 8.30 -13.48 -26.43
N GLU A 333 7.10 -13.03 -26.80
CA GLU A 333 6.90 -11.75 -27.51
C GLU A 333 7.41 -10.55 -26.70
N LYS A 334 7.26 -10.60 -25.37
CA LYS A 334 7.74 -9.56 -24.45
C LYS A 334 9.24 -9.70 -24.11
N GLY A 335 9.91 -10.71 -24.65
CA GLY A 335 11.35 -10.91 -24.48
C GLY A 335 11.74 -11.58 -23.16
N HIS A 336 10.79 -12.20 -22.45
CA HIS A 336 11.06 -12.90 -21.20
C HIS A 336 11.66 -14.28 -21.48
N VAL A 337 12.97 -14.30 -21.71
CA VAL A 337 13.77 -15.52 -21.93
C VAL A 337 14.15 -16.23 -20.62
N ASN A 338 13.36 -16.06 -19.55
CA ASN A 338 13.57 -16.79 -18.32
C ASN A 338 13.27 -18.27 -18.56
N GLY A 339 14.33 -19.10 -18.60
CA GLY A 339 14.23 -20.54 -18.88
C GLY A 339 13.24 -21.24 -17.95
N HIS A 340 13.15 -20.84 -16.68
CA HIS A 340 12.21 -21.46 -15.74
C HIS A 340 10.74 -21.14 -16.07
N LEU A 341 10.40 -19.89 -16.39
CA LEU A 341 9.03 -19.49 -16.77
C LEU A 341 8.61 -20.18 -18.08
N LEU A 342 9.49 -20.20 -19.09
CA LEU A 342 9.21 -20.84 -20.37
C LEU A 342 9.07 -22.36 -20.25
N ASP A 343 9.91 -22.98 -19.42
CA ASP A 343 9.84 -24.40 -19.09
C ASP A 343 8.52 -24.77 -18.41
N LEU A 344 8.14 -23.99 -17.40
CA LEU A 344 6.87 -24.11 -16.67
C LEU A 344 5.65 -24.01 -17.58
N LEU A 345 5.65 -23.03 -18.49
CA LEU A 345 4.51 -22.78 -19.38
C LEU A 345 4.39 -23.81 -20.52
N ARG A 346 5.52 -24.27 -21.09
CA ARG A 346 5.45 -25.13 -22.28
C ARG A 346 6.66 -26.00 -22.55
N LEU A 347 7.90 -25.51 -22.36
CA LEU A 347 9.07 -26.19 -22.91
C LEU A 347 9.30 -27.57 -22.30
N GLY A 348 8.96 -27.78 -21.02
CA GLY A 348 9.06 -29.08 -20.37
C GLY A 348 8.21 -30.14 -21.05
N ASP A 349 6.94 -29.84 -21.35
CA ASP A 349 6.01 -30.75 -22.05
C ASP A 349 6.50 -31.09 -23.45
N VAL A 350 7.02 -30.09 -24.17
CA VAL A 350 7.51 -30.26 -25.55
C VAL A 350 8.79 -31.10 -25.56
N LEU A 351 9.73 -30.82 -24.65
CA LEU A 351 10.96 -31.59 -24.49
C LEU A 351 10.64 -33.05 -24.14
N GLN A 352 9.71 -33.30 -23.23
CA GLN A 352 9.27 -34.65 -22.88
C GLN A 352 8.60 -35.37 -24.06
N ARG A 353 7.79 -34.67 -24.85
CA ARG A 353 7.16 -35.22 -26.05
C ARG A 353 8.21 -35.58 -27.11
N ALA A 354 9.16 -34.69 -27.36
CA ALA A 354 10.23 -34.88 -28.31
C ALA A 354 11.13 -36.07 -27.91
N ALA A 355 11.50 -36.16 -26.62
CA ALA A 355 12.24 -37.28 -26.04
C ALA A 355 11.51 -38.63 -26.17
N ARG A 356 10.17 -38.63 -26.09
CA ARG A 356 9.34 -39.82 -26.25
C ARG A 356 9.31 -40.35 -27.69
N VAL A 357 9.35 -39.47 -28.68
CA VAL A 357 9.22 -39.81 -30.11
C VAL A 357 10.55 -39.85 -30.87
N ASP A 358 11.66 -39.55 -30.20
CA ASP A 358 13.02 -39.46 -30.76
C ASP A 358 13.24 -38.29 -31.72
N ASP A 359 12.54 -37.17 -31.49
CA ASP A 359 12.76 -35.94 -32.23
C ASP A 359 13.97 -35.17 -31.67
N VAL A 360 15.17 -35.62 -32.05
CA VAL A 360 16.46 -35.03 -31.65
C VAL A 360 16.54 -33.54 -32.03
N HIS A 361 15.93 -33.13 -33.14
CA HIS A 361 15.97 -31.73 -33.57
C HIS A 361 15.08 -30.86 -32.69
N GLY A 362 13.83 -31.30 -32.45
CA GLY A 362 12.92 -30.63 -31.53
C GLY A 362 13.48 -30.54 -30.11
N MET A 363 14.14 -31.60 -29.62
CA MET A 363 14.81 -31.57 -28.31
C MET A 363 15.93 -30.52 -28.26
N LYS A 364 16.79 -30.44 -29.29
CA LYS A 364 17.83 -29.41 -29.37
C LYS A 364 17.25 -28.00 -29.41
N SER A 365 16.15 -27.79 -30.13
CA SER A 365 15.45 -26.49 -30.16
C SER A 365 14.94 -26.12 -28.77
N CYS A 366 14.22 -27.03 -28.10
CA CYS A 366 13.67 -26.78 -26.76
C CYS A 366 14.77 -26.48 -25.73
N LEU A 367 15.86 -27.25 -25.74
CA LEU A 367 17.00 -27.03 -24.85
C LEU A 367 17.71 -25.70 -25.14
N ALA A 368 17.81 -25.29 -26.41
CA ALA A 368 18.35 -23.99 -26.79
C ALA A 368 17.43 -22.83 -26.36
N GLU A 369 16.12 -23.05 -26.34
CA GLU A 369 15.10 -22.10 -25.83
C GLU A 369 15.02 -22.07 -24.29
N GLY A 370 15.82 -22.88 -23.59
CA GLY A 370 15.95 -22.85 -22.13
C GLY A 370 15.12 -23.90 -21.38
N ALA A 371 14.62 -24.94 -22.04
CA ALA A 371 13.92 -26.05 -21.39
C ALA A 371 14.78 -26.70 -20.30
N THR A 372 14.17 -26.99 -19.15
CA THR A 372 14.89 -27.66 -18.05
C THR A 372 15.06 -29.13 -18.40
N VAL A 373 16.31 -29.57 -18.63
CA VAL A 373 16.62 -30.97 -18.99
C VAL A 373 16.09 -31.99 -17.97
N ASN A 374 15.99 -31.58 -16.70
CA ASN A 374 15.50 -32.38 -15.59
C ASN A 374 14.08 -31.99 -15.14
N GLY A 375 13.36 -31.18 -15.92
CA GLY A 375 11.98 -30.78 -15.62
C GLY A 375 11.08 -32.00 -15.46
N ARG A 376 10.23 -32.00 -14.42
CA ARG A 376 9.36 -33.12 -14.06
C ARG A 376 7.93 -32.84 -14.50
N ASP A 377 7.24 -33.84 -15.04
CA ASP A 377 5.79 -33.76 -15.24
C ASP A 377 5.01 -34.08 -13.95
N GLN A 378 3.68 -34.09 -14.06
CA GLN A 378 2.73 -34.40 -13.00
C GLN A 378 2.87 -35.80 -12.35
N ASN A 379 3.67 -36.71 -12.93
CA ASN A 379 3.97 -38.02 -12.33
C ASN A 379 5.42 -38.08 -11.82
N GLY A 380 6.10 -36.93 -11.80
CA GLY A 380 7.52 -36.84 -11.48
C GLY A 380 8.44 -37.25 -12.62
N TRP A 381 7.93 -37.55 -13.83
CA TRP A 381 8.76 -38.05 -14.93
C TRP A 381 9.58 -36.93 -15.56
N THR A 382 10.86 -37.20 -15.79
CA THR A 382 11.74 -36.34 -16.59
C THR A 382 11.71 -36.73 -18.07
N PRO A 383 12.22 -35.88 -18.99
CA PRO A 383 12.45 -36.27 -20.38
C PRO A 383 13.25 -37.57 -20.51
N LEU A 384 14.19 -37.82 -19.58
CA LEU A 384 15.00 -39.04 -19.58
C LEU A 384 14.17 -40.28 -19.25
N HIS A 385 13.19 -40.19 -18.35
CA HIS A 385 12.22 -41.27 -18.09
C HIS A 385 11.42 -41.60 -19.36
N ARG A 386 10.91 -40.58 -20.06
CA ARG A 386 10.13 -40.74 -21.30
C ARG A 386 10.94 -41.43 -22.41
N ALA A 387 12.18 -40.99 -22.62
CA ALA A 387 13.09 -41.57 -23.61
C ALA A 387 13.48 -43.02 -23.25
N ALA A 388 13.77 -43.27 -21.98
CA ALA A 388 14.15 -44.59 -21.47
C ALA A 388 13.02 -45.60 -21.60
N PHE A 389 11.81 -45.23 -21.17
CA PHE A 389 10.61 -46.07 -21.27
C PHE A 389 10.26 -46.45 -22.72
N LYS A 390 10.55 -45.57 -23.69
CA LYS A 390 10.31 -45.80 -25.12
C LYS A 390 11.50 -46.34 -25.91
N GLY A 391 12.65 -46.55 -25.27
CA GLY A 391 13.83 -47.13 -25.91
C GLY A 391 14.51 -46.19 -26.91
N ARG A 392 14.37 -44.87 -26.74
CA ARG A 392 14.91 -43.86 -27.66
C ARG A 392 16.37 -43.55 -27.34
N LEU A 393 17.29 -44.34 -27.90
CA LEU A 393 18.72 -44.26 -27.57
C LEU A 393 19.34 -42.89 -27.89
N GLU A 394 19.01 -42.29 -29.02
CA GLU A 394 19.60 -40.99 -29.40
C GLU A 394 19.07 -39.85 -28.51
N SER A 395 17.77 -39.86 -28.18
CA SER A 395 17.20 -38.97 -27.15
C SER A 395 17.90 -39.12 -25.80
N VAL A 396 18.16 -40.35 -25.34
CA VAL A 396 18.88 -40.60 -24.08
C VAL A 396 20.28 -40.01 -24.12
N LYS A 397 21.06 -40.28 -25.18
CA LYS A 397 22.41 -39.70 -25.33
C LYS A 397 22.39 -38.18 -25.34
N LEU A 398 21.43 -37.58 -26.04
CA LEU A 398 21.30 -36.12 -26.12
C LEU A 398 20.97 -35.51 -24.75
N LEU A 399 20.01 -36.09 -24.01
CA LEU A 399 19.64 -35.59 -22.68
C LEU A 399 20.82 -35.68 -21.70
N LEU A 400 21.54 -36.80 -21.71
CA LEU A 400 22.72 -37.00 -20.86
C LEU A 400 23.84 -36.02 -21.20
N SER A 401 24.08 -35.73 -22.48
CA SER A 401 25.08 -34.73 -22.89
C SER A 401 24.71 -33.30 -22.49
N HIS A 402 23.43 -33.04 -22.20
CA HIS A 402 22.92 -31.77 -21.69
C HIS A 402 22.67 -31.78 -20.17
N GLY A 403 23.25 -32.74 -19.44
CA GLY A 403 23.23 -32.74 -17.97
C GLY A 403 21.97 -33.36 -17.34
N ALA A 404 21.27 -34.25 -18.06
CA ALA A 404 20.20 -35.04 -17.46
C ALA A 404 20.74 -35.91 -16.31
N GLN A 405 20.08 -35.85 -15.15
CA GLN A 405 20.44 -36.64 -13.98
C GLN A 405 19.91 -38.07 -14.14
N VAL A 406 20.83 -39.03 -14.15
CA VAL A 406 20.55 -40.46 -14.45
C VAL A 406 19.74 -41.19 -13.38
N ASP A 407 19.82 -40.74 -12.13
CA ASP A 407 19.23 -41.41 -10.96
C ASP A 407 18.06 -40.65 -10.33
N LEU A 408 17.54 -39.61 -11.00
CA LEU A 408 16.30 -38.97 -10.55
C LEU A 408 15.18 -40.01 -10.52
N VAL A 409 14.41 -39.99 -9.44
CA VAL A 409 13.25 -40.87 -9.27
C VAL A 409 11.97 -40.11 -9.57
N ASP A 410 11.04 -40.81 -10.22
CA ASP A 410 9.66 -40.37 -10.32
C ASP A 410 8.91 -40.50 -8.97
N ASP A 411 7.62 -40.16 -8.96
CA ASP A 411 6.82 -40.17 -7.73
C ASP A 411 6.55 -41.60 -7.20
N ALA A 412 6.75 -42.62 -8.04
CA ALA A 412 6.68 -44.03 -7.66
C ALA A 412 8.05 -44.60 -7.23
N GLY A 413 9.11 -43.80 -7.25
CA GLY A 413 10.46 -44.21 -6.90
C GLY A 413 11.22 -44.92 -8.02
N TYR A 414 10.73 -44.87 -9.27
CA TYR A 414 11.38 -45.45 -10.44
C TYR A 414 12.40 -44.47 -11.01
N THR A 415 13.58 -44.98 -11.36
CA THR A 415 14.58 -44.22 -12.14
C THR A 415 14.42 -44.51 -13.63
N PRO A 416 15.02 -43.71 -14.53
CA PRO A 416 15.02 -44.01 -15.96
C PRO A 416 15.54 -45.41 -16.30
N LEU A 417 16.51 -45.92 -15.52
CA LEU A 417 17.02 -47.29 -15.69
C LEU A 417 15.94 -48.34 -15.40
N HIS A 418 15.12 -48.15 -14.36
CA HIS A 418 13.99 -49.03 -14.08
C HIS A 418 13.02 -49.07 -15.27
N CYS A 419 12.67 -47.90 -15.83
CA CYS A 419 11.77 -47.82 -16.99
C CYS A 419 12.33 -48.54 -18.22
N ALA A 420 13.62 -48.37 -18.54
CA ALA A 420 14.25 -49.05 -19.69
C ALA A 420 14.33 -50.57 -19.51
N VAL A 421 14.58 -51.03 -18.27
CA VAL A 421 14.65 -52.46 -17.95
C VAL A 421 13.27 -53.10 -18.02
N GLU A 422 12.25 -52.47 -17.43
CA GLU A 422 10.89 -53.00 -17.38
C GLU A 422 10.30 -53.20 -18.79
N THR A 423 10.66 -52.33 -19.74
CA THR A 423 10.22 -52.42 -21.13
C THR A 423 11.20 -53.19 -22.05
N GLY A 424 12.32 -53.70 -21.51
CA GLY A 424 13.25 -54.55 -22.25
C GLY A 424 14.21 -53.82 -23.19
N HIS A 425 14.43 -52.52 -23.03
CA HIS A 425 15.30 -51.70 -23.88
C HIS A 425 16.78 -51.79 -23.46
N VAL A 426 17.40 -52.93 -23.75
CA VAL A 426 18.78 -53.29 -23.34
C VAL A 426 19.82 -52.22 -23.68
N GLN A 427 19.82 -51.71 -24.92
CA GLN A 427 20.82 -50.73 -25.35
C GLN A 427 20.73 -49.42 -24.56
N VAL A 428 19.51 -49.01 -24.20
CA VAL A 428 19.29 -47.83 -23.37
C VAL A 428 19.72 -48.09 -21.92
N ALA A 429 19.37 -49.25 -21.36
CA ALA A 429 19.81 -49.63 -20.02
C ALA A 429 21.35 -49.65 -19.90
N LEU A 430 22.05 -50.23 -20.89
CA LEU A 430 23.52 -50.22 -20.95
C LEU A 430 24.07 -48.79 -21.06
N CYS A 431 23.45 -47.93 -21.87
CA CYS A 431 23.83 -46.53 -21.99
C CYS A 431 23.69 -45.77 -20.67
N LEU A 432 22.58 -45.95 -19.95
CA LEU A 432 22.34 -45.34 -18.64
C LEU A 432 23.36 -45.80 -17.59
N ILE A 433 23.65 -47.11 -17.53
CA ILE A 433 24.67 -47.69 -16.62
C ILE A 433 26.06 -47.12 -16.95
N ALA A 434 26.41 -47.00 -18.22
CA ALA A 434 27.67 -46.41 -18.66
C ALA A 434 27.82 -44.93 -18.24
N HIS A 435 26.70 -44.21 -18.06
CA HIS A 435 26.66 -42.84 -17.56
C HIS A 435 26.42 -42.75 -16.04
N GLY A 436 26.64 -43.85 -15.30
CA GLY A 436 26.67 -43.86 -13.84
C GLY A 436 25.35 -44.18 -13.15
N ALA A 437 24.31 -44.64 -13.87
CA ALA A 437 23.05 -45.05 -13.24
C ALA A 437 23.25 -46.22 -12.26
N ARG A 438 22.71 -46.10 -11.05
CA ARG A 438 22.86 -47.12 -9.99
C ARG A 438 21.92 -48.30 -10.24
N ALA A 439 22.49 -49.43 -10.68
CA ALA A 439 21.74 -50.68 -10.79
C ALA A 439 21.52 -51.33 -9.41
N THR A 440 20.26 -51.56 -9.03
CA THR A 440 19.88 -52.28 -7.80
C THR A 440 19.12 -53.56 -8.14
N VAL A 441 18.99 -54.48 -7.18
CA VAL A 441 18.22 -55.74 -7.40
C VAL A 441 16.75 -55.46 -7.76
N LYS A 442 16.17 -54.36 -7.26
CA LYS A 442 14.83 -53.88 -7.65
C LYS A 442 14.78 -53.44 -9.12
N SER A 443 15.83 -52.76 -9.61
CA SER A 443 15.93 -52.31 -11.01
C SER A 443 16.23 -53.44 -12.00
N LEU A 444 16.53 -54.66 -11.54
CA LEU A 444 16.93 -55.80 -12.38
C LEU A 444 15.94 -56.98 -12.32
N LYS A 445 14.82 -56.87 -11.60
CA LYS A 445 13.85 -57.98 -11.45
C LYS A 445 13.21 -58.45 -12.77
N GLY A 446 13.24 -57.63 -13.82
CA GLY A 446 12.83 -58.01 -15.19
C GLY A 446 13.96 -58.56 -16.09
N VAL A 447 15.22 -58.54 -15.61
CA VAL A 447 16.43 -58.83 -16.41
C VAL A 447 16.86 -60.30 -16.31
N ALA A 448 16.19 -61.12 -15.49
CA ALA A 448 16.58 -62.51 -15.26
C ALA A 448 16.57 -63.42 -16.51
N SER A 449 16.08 -62.95 -17.68
CA SER A 449 16.18 -63.66 -18.95
C SER A 449 17.31 -63.16 -19.89
N PHE A 450 18.16 -62.22 -19.46
CA PHE A 450 19.30 -61.77 -20.26
C PHE A 450 20.56 -62.57 -19.97
N ASN A 451 21.17 -63.09 -21.03
CA ASN A 451 22.46 -63.74 -20.98
C ASN A 451 23.52 -62.71 -20.55
N PHE A 452 24.16 -62.93 -19.40
CA PHE A 452 25.19 -62.06 -18.79
C PHE A 452 26.45 -61.87 -19.66
N ASP A 453 26.52 -62.51 -20.82
CA ASP A 453 27.63 -62.40 -21.77
C ASP A 453 27.87 -60.98 -22.30
N CYS A 454 26.86 -60.09 -22.31
CA CYS A 454 27.04 -58.68 -22.71
C CYS A 454 27.79 -57.83 -21.67
N PHE A 455 27.94 -58.28 -20.42
CA PHE A 455 28.63 -57.55 -19.35
C PHE A 455 30.13 -57.91 -19.22
N LYS A 456 30.63 -58.86 -20.03
CA LYS A 456 32.02 -59.34 -19.95
C LYS A 456 33.08 -58.32 -20.38
N ASN A 457 32.71 -57.27 -21.13
CA ASN A 457 33.66 -56.29 -21.66
C ASN A 457 33.84 -55.02 -20.81
N HIS A 458 33.10 -54.87 -19.70
CA HIS A 458 33.26 -53.75 -18.75
C HIS A 458 33.20 -54.21 -17.29
N PRO A 459 34.26 -54.87 -16.78
CA PRO A 459 34.30 -55.44 -15.43
C PRO A 459 34.21 -54.42 -14.27
N SER A 460 34.21 -53.11 -14.54
CA SER A 460 34.02 -52.05 -13.55
C SER A 460 32.54 -51.68 -13.28
N LEU A 461 31.59 -52.20 -14.05
CA LEU A 461 30.15 -51.87 -13.96
C LEU A 461 29.31 -52.94 -13.23
N VAL A 462 29.92 -54.06 -12.83
CA VAL A 462 29.30 -55.09 -12.00
C VAL A 462 30.03 -55.09 -10.66
N LEU A 463 29.48 -54.41 -9.66
CA LEU A 463 29.93 -54.64 -8.28
C LEU A 463 29.65 -56.10 -7.92
N PRO A 464 30.64 -56.89 -7.46
CA PRO A 464 30.37 -58.23 -6.99
C PRO A 464 29.48 -58.15 -5.75
N VAL A 465 28.23 -58.57 -5.90
CA VAL A 465 27.38 -59.00 -4.80
C VAL A 465 28.05 -60.25 -4.24
N HIS A 466 28.91 -60.10 -3.22
CA HIS A 466 29.17 -61.07 -2.15
C HIS A 466 30.39 -60.64 -1.33
N ARG A 467 30.15 -60.05 -0.15
CA ARG A 467 30.81 -60.37 1.13
C ARG A 467 30.31 -59.43 2.23
N GLU A 468 29.11 -59.68 2.71
CA GLU A 468 28.73 -59.34 4.08
C GLU A 468 28.10 -60.58 4.70
N LYS A 469 28.97 -61.45 5.21
CA LYS A 469 28.69 -62.38 6.31
C LYS A 469 30.04 -62.92 6.75
N GLU A 470 30.35 -62.67 8.02
CA GLU A 470 31.52 -63.09 8.81
C GLU A 470 32.48 -61.95 9.14
N GLN A 471 32.14 -61.18 10.17
CA GLN A 471 33.01 -61.04 11.34
C GLN A 471 32.16 -60.68 12.57
N ALA A 472 32.53 -61.33 13.67
CA ALA A 472 31.85 -61.42 14.96
C ALA A 472 31.91 -60.13 15.79
#